data_AF-A0A353BRT6-F1
#
_entry.id   AF-A0A353BRT6-F1
#
_cell.length_a   1.000
_cell.length_b   1.000
_cell.length_c   1.000
_cell.angle_alpha   90.00
_cell.angle_beta   90.00
_cell.angle_gamma   90.00
#
_symmetry.space_group_name_H-M   'P 1'
#
loop_
_entity.id
_entity.type
_entity.pdbx_description
1 polymer ?
#
loop_
_entity_poly.entity_id
_entity_poly.type
_entity_poly.pdbx_seq_one_letter_code
_entity_poly.pdbx_strand_id
1 'polypeptide(L)'
;MARKFNGSGKVMTMAEREQELYTFVLEHFLWQFYSRSWDREANINHILDQTVAFLAGEKINVGATAQEKCYYAESKTVATEATAKFPWLAEINKLEIKAMFENIKAKLIELAITKSQNGELNSPNY
;
A
#
# COMPACT_ATOMS: atom_id res chain seq x y z
N MET A 1 6.55 -19.09 -16.78
CA MET A 1 5.72 -18.11 -16.03
C MET A 1 4.75 -18.90 -15.16
N ALA A 2 4.96 -18.94 -13.84
CA ALA A 2 4.19 -19.78 -12.93
C ALA A 2 2.91 -19.04 -12.50
N ARG A 3 1.74 -19.44 -13.03
CA ARG A 3 0.46 -18.92 -12.55
C ARG A 3 0.22 -19.47 -11.14
N LYS A 4 0.05 -18.60 -10.16
CA LYS A 4 -0.46 -19.01 -8.84
C LYS A 4 -1.95 -19.32 -8.99
N PHE A 5 -2.30 -20.55 -8.66
CA PHE A 5 -3.67 -21.00 -8.56
C PHE A 5 -4.13 -20.85 -7.10
N ASN A 6 -5.38 -20.45 -6.87
CA ASN A 6 -5.94 -20.48 -5.53
C ASN A 6 -6.08 -21.94 -5.04
N GLY A 7 -6.48 -22.15 -3.78
CA GLY A 7 -6.64 -23.49 -3.19
C GLY A 7 -7.59 -24.44 -3.94
N SER A 8 -8.31 -23.94 -4.96
CA SER A 8 -9.21 -24.71 -5.85
C SER A 8 -8.62 -25.01 -7.24
N GLY A 9 -7.36 -24.64 -7.52
CA GLY A 9 -6.74 -24.84 -8.83
C GLY A 9 -7.16 -23.81 -9.90
N LYS A 10 -7.80 -22.70 -9.51
CA LYS A 10 -8.25 -21.62 -10.41
C LYS A 10 -7.28 -20.44 -10.39
N VAL A 11 -7.08 -19.79 -11.53
CA VAL A 11 -6.30 -18.53 -11.61
C VAL A 11 -6.97 -17.49 -10.73
N MET A 12 -6.18 -16.83 -9.87
CA MET A 12 -6.71 -15.77 -9.00
C MET A 12 -7.32 -14.63 -9.82
N THR A 13 -8.50 -14.22 -9.39
CA THR A 13 -9.19 -13.00 -9.83
C THR A 13 -8.46 -11.75 -9.36
N MET A 14 -8.76 -10.61 -9.97
CA MET A 14 -8.21 -9.32 -9.53
C MET A 14 -8.61 -8.96 -8.10
N ALA A 15 -9.82 -9.33 -7.67
CA ALA A 15 -10.28 -9.10 -6.30
C ALA A 15 -9.50 -9.94 -5.28
N GLU A 16 -9.20 -11.21 -5.60
CA GLU A 16 -8.34 -12.07 -4.75
C GLU A 16 -6.92 -11.49 -4.65
N ARG A 17 -6.34 -11.06 -5.77
CA ARG A 17 -5.01 -10.41 -5.82
C ARG A 17 -4.96 -9.13 -4.97
N GLU A 18 -5.97 -8.27 -5.11
CA GLU A 18 -6.10 -7.06 -4.29
C GLU A 18 -6.20 -7.40 -2.80
N GLN A 19 -6.99 -8.42 -2.44
CA GLN A 19 -7.15 -8.82 -1.05
C GLN A 19 -5.86 -9.40 -0.45
N GLU A 20 -5.10 -10.20 -1.21
CA GLU A 20 -3.78 -10.69 -0.79
C GLU A 20 -2.81 -9.53 -0.56
N LEU A 21 -2.78 -8.55 -1.47
CA LEU A 21 -1.88 -7.39 -1.36
C LEU A 21 -2.27 -6.48 -0.19
N TYR A 22 -3.57 -6.23 0.01
CA TYR A 22 -4.10 -5.52 1.18
C TYR A 22 -3.68 -6.20 2.49
N THR A 23 -3.87 -7.52 2.57
CA THR A 23 -3.52 -8.32 3.76
C THR A 23 -2.03 -8.26 4.02
N PHE A 24 -1.21 -8.39 2.98
CA PHE A 24 0.24 -8.22 3.10
C PHE A 24 0.62 -6.85 3.64
N VAL A 25 0.05 -5.77 3.10
CA VAL A 25 0.36 -4.42 3.57
C VAL A 25 0.00 -4.27 5.05
N LEU A 26 -1.18 -4.78 5.43
CA LEU A 26 -1.69 -4.72 6.80
C LEU A 26 -0.80 -5.48 7.80
N GLU A 27 -0.25 -6.62 7.40
CA GLU A 27 0.57 -7.50 8.24
C GLU A 27 2.05 -7.10 8.29
N HIS A 28 2.59 -6.45 7.26
CA HIS A 28 4.04 -6.20 7.15
C HIS A 28 4.46 -4.77 7.49
N PHE A 29 3.60 -3.76 7.28
CA PHE A 29 3.99 -2.36 7.48
C PHE A 29 3.35 -1.76 8.72
N LEU A 30 3.97 -0.70 9.24
CA LEU A 30 3.54 -0.02 10.47
C LEU A 30 3.11 1.44 10.25
N TRP A 31 3.45 2.03 9.11
CA TRP A 31 3.20 3.45 8.83
C TRP A 31 1.72 3.82 8.81
N GLN A 32 0.83 2.86 8.51
CA GLN A 32 -0.62 3.02 8.56
C GLN A 32 -1.20 3.05 9.99
N PHE A 33 -0.38 2.77 11.01
CA PHE A 33 -0.78 2.69 12.42
C PHE A 33 -0.15 3.76 13.31
N TYR A 34 0.34 4.86 12.72
CA TYR A 34 0.89 5.99 13.45
C TYR A 34 -0.10 6.59 14.48
N SER A 35 0.39 7.37 15.42
CA SER A 35 -0.37 7.73 16.62
C SER A 35 -1.58 8.64 16.37
N ARG A 36 -1.61 9.38 15.26
CA ARG A 36 -2.67 10.35 14.92
C ARG A 36 -3.28 10.09 13.55
N SER A 37 -4.54 10.49 13.38
CA SER A 37 -5.31 10.31 12.15
C SER A 37 -4.66 11.01 10.95
N TRP A 38 -4.19 12.25 11.12
CA TRP A 38 -3.52 13.01 10.07
C TRP A 38 -2.17 12.39 9.65
N ASP A 39 -1.44 11.77 10.58
CA ASP A 39 -0.21 11.05 10.25
C ASP A 39 -0.52 9.78 9.45
N ARG A 40 -1.53 9.02 9.88
CA ARG A 40 -1.98 7.82 9.16
C ARG A 40 -2.41 8.18 7.74
N GLU A 41 -3.23 9.22 7.58
CA GLU A 41 -3.72 9.65 6.28
C GLU A 41 -2.57 10.11 5.37
N ALA A 42 -1.64 10.93 5.89
CA ALA A 42 -0.47 11.37 5.14
C ALA A 42 0.41 10.18 4.71
N ASN A 43 0.72 9.27 5.64
CA ASN A 43 1.52 8.09 5.36
C ASN A 43 0.85 7.19 4.32
N ILE A 44 -0.43 6.83 4.52
CA ILE A 44 -1.18 5.98 3.60
C ILE A 44 -1.17 6.58 2.19
N ASN A 45 -1.47 7.87 2.05
CA ASN A 45 -1.53 8.51 0.74
C ASN A 45 -0.16 8.58 0.07
N HIS A 46 0.83 9.19 0.73
CA HIS A 46 2.13 9.44 0.11
C HIS A 46 2.88 8.15 -0.20
N ILE A 47 2.84 7.16 0.71
CA ILE A 47 3.58 5.91 0.52
C ILE A 47 2.95 5.07 -0.59
N LEU A 48 1.62 4.94 -0.62
CA LEU A 48 0.97 4.12 -1.65
C LEU A 48 1.00 4.79 -3.03
N ASP A 49 0.90 6.11 -3.12
CA ASP A 49 1.01 6.82 -4.40
C ASP A 49 2.41 6.66 -5.02
N GLN A 50 3.46 6.80 -4.21
CA GLN A 50 4.83 6.56 -4.68
C GLN A 50 5.08 5.07 -4.96
N THR A 51 4.46 4.15 -4.22
CA THR A 51 4.53 2.71 -4.51
C THR A 51 3.95 2.40 -5.89
N VAL A 52 2.81 3.00 -6.26
CA VAL A 52 2.25 2.88 -7.62
C VAL A 52 3.24 3.38 -8.67
N ALA A 53 3.89 4.52 -8.44
CA ALA A 53 4.89 5.06 -9.36
C ALA A 53 6.09 4.10 -9.53
N PHE A 54 6.55 3.45 -8.45
CA PHE A 54 7.61 2.44 -8.51
C PHE A 54 7.19 1.23 -9.36
N LEU A 55 6.00 0.69 -9.10
CA LEU A 55 5.48 -0.48 -9.80
C LEU A 55 5.17 -0.19 -11.28
N ALA A 56 4.80 1.05 -11.59
CA ALA A 56 4.58 1.52 -12.95
C ALA A 56 5.89 1.86 -13.71
N GLY A 57 7.05 1.73 -13.08
CA GLY A 57 8.34 2.06 -13.68
C GLY A 57 8.54 3.55 -13.94
N GLU A 58 7.84 4.41 -13.20
CA GLU A 58 7.93 5.86 -13.36
C GLU A 58 9.19 6.43 -12.70
N LYS A 59 9.65 7.57 -13.20
CA LYS A 59 10.71 8.33 -12.55
C LYS A 59 10.14 9.03 -11.31
N ILE A 60 10.61 8.64 -10.14
CA ILE A 60 10.23 9.26 -8.86
C ILE A 60 11.25 10.32 -8.50
N ASN A 61 10.77 11.51 -8.16
CA ASN A 61 11.60 12.56 -7.57
C ASN A 61 11.72 12.31 -6.06
N VAL A 62 12.93 12.01 -5.60
CA VAL A 62 13.22 11.96 -4.16
C VAL A 62 13.22 13.40 -3.66
N GLY A 63 12.16 13.80 -2.97
CA GLY A 63 12.02 15.16 -2.45
C GLY A 63 13.20 15.60 -1.57
N ALA A 64 13.29 16.90 -1.31
CA ALA A 64 14.44 17.49 -0.63
C ALA A 64 14.38 17.31 0.89
N THR A 65 13.18 17.23 1.47
CA THR A 65 12.96 17.19 2.91
C THR A 65 13.22 15.79 3.49
N ALA A 66 13.45 15.72 4.81
CA ALA A 66 13.59 14.44 5.50
C ALA A 66 12.34 13.57 5.37
N GLN A 67 11.14 14.17 5.49
CA GLN A 67 9.87 13.46 5.38
C GLN A 67 9.66 12.85 3.99
N GLU A 68 9.94 13.60 2.93
CA GLU A 68 9.82 13.08 1.55
C GLU A 68 10.80 11.91 1.29
N LYS A 69 12.00 11.95 1.88
CA LYS A 69 12.95 10.84 1.82
C LYS A 69 12.45 9.61 2.59
N CYS A 70 11.78 9.81 3.74
CA CYS A 70 11.12 8.73 4.46
C CYS A 70 10.01 8.09 3.61
N TYR A 71 9.12 8.89 3.00
CA TYR A 71 8.10 8.36 2.08
C TYR A 71 8.72 7.57 0.94
N TYR A 72 9.79 8.08 0.32
CA TYR A 72 10.50 7.38 -0.73
C TYR A 72 11.04 6.02 -0.27
N ALA A 73 11.67 5.97 0.90
CA ALA A 73 12.24 4.75 1.46
C ALA A 73 11.17 3.69 1.75
N GLU A 74 10.08 4.09 2.41
CA GLU A 74 8.94 3.21 2.70
C GLU A 74 8.31 2.68 1.40
N SER A 75 8.02 3.57 0.44
CA SER A 75 7.39 3.21 -0.84
C SER A 75 8.24 2.25 -1.66
N LYS A 76 9.57 2.47 -1.67
CA LYS A 76 10.51 1.57 -2.33
C LYS A 76 10.50 0.19 -1.68
N THR A 77 10.40 0.15 -0.35
CA THR A 77 10.34 -1.10 0.41
C THR A 77 9.04 -1.86 0.09
N VAL A 78 7.89 -1.18 0.13
CA VAL A 78 6.60 -1.77 -0.27
C VAL A 78 6.66 -2.33 -1.69
N ALA A 79 7.13 -1.55 -2.67
CA ALA A 79 7.21 -1.99 -4.06
C ALA A 79 8.14 -3.20 -4.25
N THR A 80 9.29 -3.19 -3.57
CA THR A 80 10.30 -4.27 -3.66
C THR A 80 9.77 -5.56 -3.06
N GLU A 81 9.24 -5.51 -1.85
CA GLU A 81 8.74 -6.70 -1.15
C GLU A 81 7.46 -7.25 -1.79
N ALA A 82 6.56 -6.37 -2.22
CA ALA A 82 5.36 -6.78 -2.94
C ALA A 82 5.72 -7.49 -4.25
N THR A 83 6.65 -6.95 -5.04
CA THR A 83 7.09 -7.57 -6.30
C THR A 83 7.76 -8.93 -6.06
N ALA A 84 8.54 -9.07 -4.98
CA ALA A 84 9.15 -10.33 -4.60
C ALA A 84 8.10 -11.38 -4.18
N LYS A 85 7.08 -10.98 -3.42
CA LYS A 85 6.04 -11.88 -2.90
C LYS A 85 4.97 -12.24 -3.95
N PHE A 86 4.67 -11.31 -4.85
CA PHE A 86 3.55 -11.37 -5.79
C PHE A 86 4.04 -11.19 -7.23
N PRO A 87 4.55 -12.26 -7.88
CA PRO A 87 5.00 -12.21 -9.26
C PRO A 87 3.94 -11.73 -10.26
N TRP A 88 2.66 -11.87 -9.92
CA TRP A 88 1.54 -11.41 -10.75
C TRP A 88 1.47 -9.89 -10.89
N LEU A 89 2.17 -9.11 -10.05
CA LEU A 89 2.27 -7.66 -10.21
C LEU A 89 2.91 -7.26 -11.54
N ALA A 90 3.80 -8.11 -12.09
CA ALA A 90 4.39 -7.91 -13.41
C ALA A 90 3.44 -8.24 -14.57
N GLU A 91 2.29 -8.85 -14.30
CA GLU A 91 1.29 -9.26 -15.30
C GLU A 91 0.19 -8.22 -15.50
N ILE A 92 0.07 -7.24 -14.60
CA ILE A 92 -0.99 -6.23 -14.63
C ILE A 92 -0.46 -4.89 -15.15
N ASN A 93 -1.31 -4.14 -15.83
CA ASN A 93 -0.92 -2.85 -16.39
C ASN A 93 -1.01 -1.72 -15.35
N LYS A 94 -0.40 -0.58 -15.67
CA LYS A 94 -0.36 0.61 -14.81
C LYS A 94 -1.74 1.09 -14.31
N LEU A 95 -2.77 1.04 -15.15
CA LEU A 95 -4.12 1.48 -14.76
C LEU A 95 -4.72 0.52 -13.73
N GLU A 96 -4.49 -0.78 -13.90
CA GLU A 96 -4.92 -1.81 -12.94
C GLU A 96 -4.18 -1.68 -11.61
N ILE A 97 -2.86 -1.44 -11.64
CA ILE A 97 -2.07 -1.17 -10.43
C ILE A 97 -2.64 0.04 -9.70
N LYS A 98 -2.86 1.15 -10.40
CA LYS A 98 -3.41 2.36 -9.81
C LYS A 98 -4.77 2.10 -9.16
N ALA A 99 -5.70 1.48 -9.88
CA ALA A 99 -7.03 1.18 -9.37
C ALA A 99 -6.98 0.27 -8.11
N MET A 100 -6.12 -0.75 -8.13
CA MET A 100 -5.91 -1.65 -7.00
C MET A 100 -5.42 -0.90 -5.76
N PHE A 101 -4.42 -0.03 -5.92
CA PHE A 101 -3.85 0.73 -4.80
C PHE A 101 -4.80 1.81 -4.26
N GLU A 102 -5.65 2.42 -5.09
CA GLU A 102 -6.72 3.31 -4.60
C GLU A 102 -7.74 2.57 -3.73
N ASN A 103 -8.13 1.35 -4.13
CA ASN A 103 -9.00 0.50 -3.31
C ASN A 103 -8.33 0.10 -1.98
N ILE A 104 -7.05 -0.26 -2.02
CA ILE A 104 -6.26 -0.60 -0.82
C ILE A 104 -6.15 0.60 0.11
N LYS A 105 -5.86 1.80 -0.42
CA LYS A 105 -5.86 3.06 0.33
C LYS A 105 -7.19 3.29 1.03
N ALA A 106 -8.30 3.18 0.30
CA ALA A 106 -9.64 3.34 0.88
C ALA A 106 -9.90 2.32 2.00
N LYS A 107 -9.53 1.05 1.82
CA LYS A 107 -9.65 0.02 2.86
C LYS A 107 -8.78 0.29 4.09
N LEU A 108 -7.57 0.82 3.91
CA LEU A 108 -6.68 1.18 5.01
C LEU A 108 -7.21 2.39 5.78
N ILE A 109 -7.68 3.43 5.09
CA ILE A 109 -8.31 4.60 5.73
C ILE A 109 -9.56 4.17 6.51
N GLU A 110 -10.43 3.37 5.89
CA GLU A 110 -11.63 2.85 6.53
C GLU A 110 -11.31 2.08 7.80
N LEU A 111 -10.31 1.19 7.77
CA LEU A 111 -9.90 0.37 8.92
C LEU A 111 -9.15 1.18 9.99
N ALA A 112 -8.10 1.88 9.59
CA ALA A 112 -7.11 2.47 10.49
C ALA A 112 -7.51 3.87 10.98
N ILE A 113 -8.49 4.51 10.35
CA ILE A 113 -8.96 5.85 10.72
C ILE A 113 -10.46 5.82 10.97
N THR A 114 -11.29 5.61 9.94
CA THR A 114 -12.75 5.81 10.02
C THR A 114 -13.43 4.90 11.04
N LYS A 115 -13.12 3.60 11.03
CA LYS A 115 -13.70 2.58 11.94
C LYS A 115 -12.79 2.23 13.11
N SER A 116 -11.66 2.93 13.27
CA SER A 116 -10.79 2.70 14.40
C SER A 116 -11.47 3.19 15.68
N GLN A 117 -11.47 2.35 16.72
CA GLN A 117 -11.97 2.73 18.03
C GLN A 117 -10.90 3.39 18.92
N ASN A 118 -9.72 3.71 18.34
CA ASN A 118 -8.65 4.37 19.08
C ASN A 118 -9.01 5.85 19.33
N GLY A 119 -9.41 6.16 20.57
CA GLY A 119 -9.76 7.51 21.00
C GLY A 119 -8.61 8.53 20.96
N GLU A 120 -7.36 8.07 20.85
CA GLU A 120 -6.19 8.95 20.81
C GLU A 120 -5.90 9.51 19.42
N LEU A 121 -6.55 9.01 18.35
CA LEU A 121 -6.22 9.38 16.98
C LEU A 121 -6.40 10.88 16.68
N ASN A 122 -7.31 11.53 17.39
CA ASN A 122 -7.62 12.94 17.21
C ASN A 122 -7.13 13.79 18.39
N SER A 123 -6.28 13.23 19.26
CA SER A 123 -5.67 14.00 20.36
C SER A 123 -4.74 15.08 19.79
N PRO A 124 -4.94 16.37 20.10
CA PRO A 124 -4.09 17.44 19.58
C PRO A 124 -2.66 17.40 20.15
N ASN A 125 -2.48 16.77 21.31
CA ASN A 125 -1.19 16.62 21.94
C ASN A 125 -0.57 15.29 21.53
N TYR A 126 0.71 15.29 21.15
CA TYR A 126 1.51 14.09 20.94
C TYR A 126 1.96 13.48 22.26
#